data_AF-A0A1I6T7A9-F1
#
_entry.id   AF-A0A1I6T7A9-F1
#
_cell.length_a   1.000
_cell.length_b   1.000
_cell.length_c   1.000
_cell.angle_alpha   90.00
_cell.angle_beta   90.00
_cell.angle_gamma   90.00
#
_symmetry.space_group_name_H-M   'P 1'
#
loop_
_entity.id
_entity.type
_entity.pdbx_description
1 polymer ?
#
loop_
_entity_poly.entity_id
_entity_poly.type
_entity_poly.pdbx_seq_one_letter_code
_entity_poly.pdbx_strand_id
1 'polypeptide(L)'
;MTDDEFRELIGEVKRQLVSVGLPELADDDRYRIGEGVESRLPTPQEQLAKMLAAFERVIAIHDRRTITDAMNRIADATDGPAPSGAVIVGLARGGEEASEVNLLDAPDLGEVRASTHELVGQLLETPRER
;
A
#
# COMPACT_ATOMS: atom_id res chain seq x y z
N MET A 1 -13.69 -20.35 4.68
CA MET A 1 -12.31 -20.42 4.14
C MET A 1 -11.38 -20.93 5.21
N THR A 2 -10.57 -21.91 4.88
CA THR A 2 -9.61 -22.56 5.77
C THR A 2 -8.26 -21.82 5.80
N ASP A 3 -7.48 -22.05 6.84
CA ASP A 3 -6.12 -21.53 6.96
C ASP A 3 -5.22 -21.93 5.78
N ASP A 4 -5.43 -23.10 5.18
CA ASP A 4 -4.64 -23.58 4.03
C ASP A 4 -4.99 -22.81 2.75
N GLU A 5 -6.27 -22.56 2.50
CA GLU A 5 -6.72 -21.71 1.38
C GLU A 5 -6.14 -20.29 1.51
N PHE A 6 -6.10 -19.73 2.73
CA PHE A 6 -5.45 -18.44 2.96
C PHE A 6 -3.95 -18.48 2.69
N ARG A 7 -3.24 -19.56 3.06
CA ARG A 7 -1.81 -19.72 2.75
C ARG A 7 -1.55 -19.78 1.26
N GLU A 8 -2.41 -20.46 0.50
CA GLU A 8 -2.34 -20.49 -0.96
C GLU A 8 -2.52 -19.09 -1.57
N LEU A 9 -3.53 -18.35 -1.10
CA LEU A 9 -3.78 -16.96 -1.53
C LEU A 9 -2.61 -16.03 -1.18
N ILE A 10 -2.04 -16.14 0.02
CA ILE A 10 -0.84 -15.39 0.41
C ILE A 10 0.30 -15.70 -0.56
N GLY A 11 0.49 -16.98 -0.91
CA GLY A 11 1.49 -17.39 -1.89
C GLY A 11 1.30 -16.72 -3.25
N GLU A 12 0.06 -16.61 -3.73
CA GLU A 12 -0.26 -15.91 -4.98
C GLU A 12 -0.04 -14.40 -4.89
N VAL A 13 -0.53 -13.76 -3.83
CA VAL A 13 -0.33 -12.32 -3.59
C VAL A 13 1.16 -11.97 -3.54
N LYS A 14 1.98 -12.77 -2.87
CA LYS A 14 3.44 -12.58 -2.84
C LYS A 14 4.06 -12.63 -4.24
N ARG A 15 3.67 -13.62 -5.06
CA ARG A 15 4.17 -13.74 -6.44
C ARG A 15 3.83 -12.50 -7.26
N GLN A 16 2.61 -12.00 -7.13
CA GLN A 16 2.17 -10.80 -7.84
C GLN A 16 2.89 -9.54 -7.34
N LEU A 17 3.07 -9.38 -6.02
CA LEU A 17 3.82 -8.25 -5.47
C LEU A 17 5.27 -8.22 -5.98
N VAL A 18 5.94 -9.38 -6.04
CA VAL A 18 7.28 -9.46 -6.61
C VAL A 18 7.27 -9.12 -8.10
N SER A 19 6.29 -9.61 -8.88
CA SER A 19 6.25 -9.35 -10.33
C SER A 19 5.99 -7.89 -10.70
N VAL A 20 5.31 -7.14 -9.84
CA VAL A 20 5.08 -5.69 -10.01
C VAL A 20 6.14 -4.82 -9.32
N GLY A 21 7.22 -5.42 -8.80
CA GLY A 21 8.35 -4.68 -8.24
C GLY A 21 8.18 -4.22 -6.79
N LEU A 22 7.33 -4.89 -6.00
CA LEU A 22 7.11 -4.65 -4.56
C LEU A 22 7.54 -5.85 -3.69
N PRO A 23 8.77 -6.39 -3.84
CA PRO A 23 9.21 -7.57 -3.11
C PRO A 23 9.24 -7.39 -1.58
N GLU A 24 9.40 -6.16 -1.09
CA GLU A 24 9.38 -5.83 0.33
C GLU A 24 8.00 -6.03 0.98
N LEU A 25 6.92 -5.97 0.18
CA LEU A 25 5.57 -6.32 0.64
C LEU A 25 5.32 -7.83 0.58
N ALA A 26 6.16 -8.60 -0.11
CA ALA A 26 6.07 -10.05 -0.14
C ALA A 26 6.83 -10.72 1.03
N ASP A 27 7.64 -9.95 1.77
CA ASP A 27 8.43 -10.44 2.89
C ASP A 27 7.58 -10.70 4.14
N ASP A 28 7.60 -11.95 4.61
CA ASP A 28 6.89 -12.38 5.83
C ASP A 28 7.36 -11.64 7.07
N ASP A 29 8.64 -11.32 7.16
CA ASP A 29 9.23 -10.71 8.35
C ASP A 29 8.64 -9.32 8.61
N ARG A 30 8.15 -8.63 7.56
CA ARG A 30 7.44 -7.35 7.66
C ARG A 30 6.13 -7.44 8.45
N TYR A 31 5.52 -8.62 8.51
CA TYR A 31 4.18 -8.81 9.07
C TYR A 31 4.17 -9.45 10.46
N ARG A 32 5.36 -9.82 10.97
CA ARG A 32 5.51 -10.38 12.31
C ARG A 32 4.94 -9.44 13.37
N ILE A 33 4.36 -10.04 14.39
CA ILE A 33 3.79 -9.38 15.57
C ILE A 33 4.64 -9.80 16.77
N GLY A 34 4.92 -8.85 17.66
CA GLY A 34 5.78 -9.05 18.83
C GLY A 34 7.22 -8.60 18.57
N GLU A 35 8.02 -8.52 19.64
CA GLU A 35 9.41 -8.07 19.58
C GLU A 35 10.37 -9.21 19.95
N GLY A 36 11.52 -9.26 19.28
CA GLY A 36 12.59 -10.22 19.57
C GLY A 36 12.16 -11.68 19.44
N VAL A 37 12.40 -12.46 20.50
CA VAL A 37 12.22 -13.93 20.51
C VAL A 37 10.74 -14.33 20.48
N GLU A 38 9.83 -13.42 20.83
CA GLU A 38 8.38 -13.68 20.81
C GLU A 38 7.74 -13.33 19.46
N SER A 39 8.53 -12.91 18.46
CA SER A 39 7.99 -12.54 17.15
C SER A 39 7.37 -13.76 16.44
N ARG A 40 6.13 -13.60 16.01
CA ARG A 40 5.40 -14.64 15.26
C ARG A 40 4.61 -14.04 14.13
N LEU A 41 4.30 -14.86 13.13
CA LEU A 41 3.37 -14.44 12.11
C LEU A 41 1.93 -14.33 12.68
N PRO A 42 1.12 -13.40 12.16
CA PRO A 42 -0.31 -13.39 12.39
C PRO A 42 -0.95 -14.70 11.92
N THR A 43 -2.25 -14.88 12.15
CA THR A 43 -2.97 -15.94 11.44
C THR A 43 -2.94 -15.67 9.93
N PRO A 44 -3.07 -16.68 9.05
CA PRO A 44 -3.06 -16.47 7.60
C PRO A 44 -4.03 -15.38 7.12
N GLN A 45 -5.28 -15.39 7.61
CA GLN A 45 -6.27 -14.35 7.32
C GLN A 45 -5.80 -12.93 7.69
N GLU A 46 -5.28 -12.74 8.91
CA GLU A 46 -4.74 -11.46 9.39
C GLU A 46 -3.50 -11.03 8.59
N GLN A 47 -2.65 -11.99 8.21
CA GLN A 47 -1.48 -11.72 7.39
C GLN A 47 -1.89 -11.22 6.01
N LEU A 48 -2.82 -11.91 5.34
CA LEU A 48 -3.35 -11.50 4.04
C LEU A 48 -3.97 -10.10 4.11
N ALA A 49 -4.80 -9.83 5.13
CA ALA A 49 -5.39 -8.51 5.34
C ALA A 49 -4.31 -7.42 5.50
N LYS A 50 -3.24 -7.68 6.26
CA LYS A 50 -2.12 -6.74 6.41
C LYS A 50 -1.34 -6.53 5.13
N MET A 51 -1.14 -7.58 4.32
CA MET A 51 -0.49 -7.47 3.01
C MET A 51 -1.28 -6.57 2.07
N LEU A 52 -2.60 -6.81 1.97
CA LEU A 52 -3.50 -6.01 1.14
C LEU A 52 -3.59 -4.56 1.63
N ALA A 53 -3.63 -4.32 2.94
CA ALA A 53 -3.61 -2.98 3.51
C ALA A 53 -2.27 -2.25 3.24
N ALA A 54 -1.14 -2.97 3.22
CA ALA A 54 0.15 -2.39 2.85
C ALA A 54 0.19 -2.04 1.35
N PHE A 55 -0.36 -2.90 0.49
CA PHE A 55 -0.52 -2.64 -0.93
C PHE A 55 -1.44 -1.44 -1.21
N GLU A 56 -2.56 -1.31 -0.49
CA GLU A 56 -3.47 -0.16 -0.57
C GLU A 56 -2.73 1.16 -0.31
N ARG A 57 -1.82 1.18 0.68
CA ARG A 57 -1.00 2.37 0.98
C ARG A 57 -0.06 2.73 -0.16
N VAL A 58 0.52 1.73 -0.85
CA VAL A 58 1.35 1.97 -2.03
C VAL A 58 0.51 2.54 -3.16
N ILE A 59 -0.67 1.99 -3.41
CA ILE A 59 -1.62 2.53 -4.40
C ILE A 59 -1.97 3.99 -4.07
N ALA A 60 -2.25 4.30 -2.80
CA ALA A 60 -2.63 5.65 -2.38
C ALA A 60 -1.53 6.69 -2.67
N ILE A 61 -0.25 6.33 -2.56
CA ILE A 61 0.87 7.22 -2.92
C ILE A 61 0.90 7.50 -4.43
N HIS A 62 0.48 6.52 -5.23
CA HIS A 62 0.45 6.61 -6.70
C HIS A 62 -0.93 7.00 -7.24
N ASP A 63 -1.86 7.41 -6.39
CA ASP A 63 -3.22 7.79 -6.77
C ASP A 63 -3.36 9.31 -6.84
N ARG A 64 -3.60 9.82 -8.04
CA ARG A 64 -3.78 11.25 -8.29
C ARG A 64 -4.87 11.87 -7.42
N ARG A 65 -5.94 11.15 -7.08
CA ARG A 65 -7.01 11.67 -6.20
C ARG A 65 -6.49 11.95 -4.81
N THR A 66 -5.67 11.04 -4.26
CA THR A 66 -5.05 11.23 -2.94
C THR A 66 -4.19 12.49 -2.89
N ILE A 67 -3.43 12.77 -3.95
CA ILE A 67 -2.63 14.00 -4.07
C ILE A 67 -3.53 15.24 -4.18
N THR A 68 -4.59 15.16 -4.99
CA THR A 68 -5.54 16.27 -5.17
C THR A 68 -6.23 16.62 -3.86
N ASP A 69 -6.70 15.63 -3.11
CA ASP A 69 -7.32 15.81 -1.80
C ASP A 69 -6.35 16.41 -0.78
N ALA A 70 -5.08 15.97 -0.80
CA ALA A 70 -4.05 16.53 0.07
C ALA A 70 -3.77 18.00 -0.26
N MET A 71 -3.67 18.36 -1.54
CA MET A 71 -3.49 19.76 -1.97
C MET A 71 -4.68 20.64 -1.57
N ASN A 72 -5.91 20.15 -1.73
CA ASN A 72 -7.12 20.86 -1.29
C ASN A 72 -7.10 21.11 0.22
N ARG A 73 -6.74 20.10 1.02
CA ARG A 73 -6.61 20.26 2.48
C ARG A 73 -5.53 21.25 2.89
N ILE A 74 -4.41 21.28 2.17
CA ILE A 74 -3.35 22.27 2.40
C ILE A 74 -3.89 23.67 2.08
N ALA A 75 -4.56 23.83 0.93
CA ALA A 75 -5.17 25.09 0.53
C ALA A 75 -6.17 25.59 1.58
N ASP A 76 -7.06 24.71 2.07
CA ASP A 76 -8.04 25.04 3.11
C ASP A 76 -7.38 25.44 4.44
N ALA A 77 -6.18 24.92 4.72
CA ALA A 77 -5.44 25.18 5.96
C ALA A 77 -4.47 26.37 5.88
N THR A 78 -4.26 26.95 4.70
CA THR A 78 -3.32 28.07 4.50
C THR A 78 -4.04 29.30 3.97
N ASP A 79 -3.74 30.48 4.48
CA ASP A 79 -4.30 31.76 4.00
C ASP A 79 -3.71 32.22 2.64
N GLY A 80 -3.25 31.28 1.81
CA GLY A 80 -2.50 31.53 0.58
C GLY A 80 -3.04 30.74 -0.62
N PRO A 81 -2.49 30.99 -1.83
CA PRO A 81 -2.87 30.25 -3.02
C PRO A 81 -2.54 28.76 -2.87
N ALA A 82 -3.48 27.92 -3.32
CA ALA A 82 -3.34 26.47 -3.29
C ALA A 82 -2.08 26.00 -4.05
N PRO A 83 -1.45 24.90 -3.61
CA PRO A 83 -0.39 24.25 -4.39
C PRO A 83 -0.89 23.88 -5.79
N SER A 84 -0.08 24.18 -6.82
CA SER A 84 -0.41 23.81 -8.21
C SER A 84 0.00 22.39 -8.57
N GLY A 85 0.73 21.70 -7.69
CA GLY A 85 1.21 20.33 -7.89
C GLY A 85 2.22 19.92 -6.82
N ALA A 86 2.68 18.68 -6.93
CA ALA A 86 3.72 18.11 -6.08
C ALA A 86 4.67 17.26 -6.93
N VAL A 87 5.97 17.40 -6.70
CA VAL A 87 7.02 16.67 -7.42
C VAL A 87 7.94 15.95 -6.44
N ILE A 88 8.34 14.72 -6.78
CA ILE A 88 9.39 14.00 -6.07
C ILE A 88 10.68 14.18 -6.86
N VAL A 89 11.68 14.78 -6.24
CA VAL A 89 13.02 14.94 -6.82
C VAL A 89 13.95 13.89 -6.22
N GLY A 90 14.39 12.95 -7.06
CA GLY A 90 15.38 11.95 -6.69
C GLY A 90 16.76 12.58 -6.46
N LEU A 91 17.46 12.14 -5.41
CA LEU A 91 18.82 12.60 -5.16
C LEU A 91 19.76 12.02 -6.22
N ALA A 92 20.32 12.89 -7.08
CA ALA A 92 21.32 12.49 -8.07
C ALA A 92 22.52 11.81 -7.39
N ARG A 93 22.87 10.60 -7.84
CA ARG A 93 24.09 9.90 -7.43
C ARG A 93 25.05 9.84 -8.61
N GLY A 94 26.26 10.38 -8.43
CA GLY A 94 27.38 10.07 -9.33
C GLY A 94 27.24 10.52 -10.78
N GLY A 95 26.75 11.73 -11.05
CA GLY A 95 26.74 12.31 -12.41
C GLY A 95 25.51 12.01 -13.26
N GLU A 96 24.53 11.28 -12.73
CA GLU A 96 23.21 11.14 -13.34
C GLU A 96 22.33 12.38 -13.07
N GLU A 97 21.45 12.72 -14.02
CA GLU A 97 20.42 13.73 -13.79
C GLU A 97 19.46 13.26 -12.68
N ALA A 98 19.08 14.20 -11.80
CA ALA A 98 18.05 13.94 -10.80
C ALA A 98 16.74 13.58 -11.51
N SER A 99 16.17 12.41 -11.19
CA SER A 99 14.86 12.05 -11.69
C SER A 99 13.79 12.90 -11.01
N GLU A 100 12.95 13.57 -11.79
CA GLU A 100 11.78 14.29 -11.28
C GLU A 100 10.51 13.53 -11.66
N VAL A 101 9.65 13.28 -10.68
CA VAL A 101 8.34 12.64 -10.89
C VAL A 101 7.25 13.61 -10.44
N ASN A 102 6.42 14.05 -11.38
CA ASN A 102 5.24 14.85 -11.09
C ASN A 102 4.09 13.94 -10.63
N LEU A 103 3.63 14.17 -9.40
CA LEU A 103 2.59 13.38 -8.78
C LEU A 103 1.21 13.61 -9.43
N LEU A 104 1.00 14.75 -10.11
CA LEU A 104 -0.25 15.00 -10.83
C LEU A 104 -0.43 14.15 -12.09
N ASP A 105 0.67 13.62 -12.63
CA ASP A 105 0.65 12.74 -13.79
C ASP A 105 0.36 11.28 -13.42
N ALA A 106 0.16 11.02 -12.12
CA ALA A 106 -0.21 9.71 -11.63
C ALA A 106 -1.60 9.27 -12.15
N PRO A 107 -1.84 7.96 -12.31
CA PRO A 107 -3.14 7.45 -12.67
C PRO A 107 -4.19 7.70 -11.58
N ASP A 108 -5.47 7.68 -11.96
CA ASP A 108 -6.57 7.57 -11.01
C ASP A 108 -6.72 6.09 -10.62
N LEU A 109 -6.37 5.77 -9.37
CA LEU A 109 -6.45 4.40 -8.84
C LEU A 109 -7.56 4.28 -7.79
N GLY A 110 -8.48 5.24 -7.73
CA GLY A 110 -9.50 5.32 -6.68
C GLY A 110 -10.40 4.08 -6.61
N GLU A 111 -10.76 3.49 -7.76
CA GLU A 111 -11.57 2.27 -7.81
C GLU A 111 -10.80 1.06 -7.27
N VAL A 112 -9.56 0.84 -7.73
CA VAL A 112 -8.69 -0.26 -7.27
C VAL A 112 -8.47 -0.16 -5.76
N ARG A 113 -8.26 1.06 -5.26
CA ARG A 113 -8.10 1.33 -3.84
C ARG A 113 -9.37 1.01 -3.06
N ALA A 114 -10.54 1.46 -3.53
CA ALA A 114 -11.83 1.16 -2.88
C ALA A 114 -12.09 -0.36 -2.83
N SER A 115 -11.87 -1.08 -3.93
CA SER A 115 -12.03 -2.53 -3.96
C SER A 115 -11.06 -3.25 -3.02
N THR A 116 -9.80 -2.79 -2.93
CA THR A 116 -8.81 -3.35 -2.00
C THR A 116 -9.24 -3.11 -0.55
N HIS A 117 -9.74 -1.91 -0.25
CA HIS A 117 -10.22 -1.54 1.08
C HIS A 117 -11.42 -2.40 1.51
N GLU A 118 -12.40 -2.59 0.62
CA GLU A 118 -13.55 -3.46 0.85
C GLU A 118 -13.13 -4.90 1.11
N LEU A 119 -12.18 -5.43 0.32
CA LEU A 119 -11.67 -6.79 0.49
C LEU A 119 -11.00 -6.96 1.87
N VAL A 120 -10.21 -5.97 2.32
CA VAL A 120 -9.61 -5.99 3.67
C VAL A 120 -10.70 -6.02 4.75
N GLY A 121 -11.76 -5.22 4.60
CA GLY A 121 -12.90 -5.22 5.52
C GLY A 121 -13.58 -6.58 5.60
N GLN A 122 -13.93 -7.15 4.44
CA GLN A 122 -14.54 -8.48 4.35
C GLN A 122 -13.67 -9.56 4.99
N LEU A 123 -12.35 -9.50 4.77
CA LEU A 123 -11.41 -10.44 5.38
C LEU A 123 -11.36 -10.33 6.90
N LEU A 124 -11.54 -9.15 7.49
CA LEU A 124 -11.51 -8.97 8.94
C LEU A 124 -12.87 -9.26 9.61
N GLU A 125 -13.97 -9.11 8.88
CA GLU A 125 -15.33 -9.34 9.36
C GLU A 125 -15.80 -10.80 9.20
N THR A 126 -15.15 -11.60 8.34
CA THR A 126 -15.54 -12.99 8.09
C THR A 126 -15.24 -13.88 9.32
N PRO A 127 -16.25 -14.55 9.93
CA PRO A 127 -16.05 -15.48 11.03
C PRO A 127 -15.20 -16.68 10.59
N ARG A 128 -14.26 -17.09 11.45
CA ARG A 128 -13.44 -18.30 11.20
C ARG A 128 -14.31 -19.55 11.26
N GLU A 129 -14.39 -20.29 10.16
CA GLU A 129 -14.76 -21.70 10.19
C GLU A 129 -13.56 -22.46 10.78
N ARG A 130 -13.75 -23.06 11.95
CA ARG A 130 -12.72 -23.84 12.66
C ARG A 130 -12.62 -25.26 12.13
#